data_AF-A0A521I1B4-F1
#
_entry.id   AF-A0A521I1B4-F1
#
_cell.length_a   1.000
_cell.length_b   1.000
_cell.length_c   1.000
_cell.angle_alpha   90.00
_cell.angle_beta   90.00
_cell.angle_gamma   90.00
#
_symmetry.space_group_name_H-M   'P 1'
#
loop_
_entity.id
_entity.type
_entity.pdbx_description
1 polymer ?
#
loop_
_entity_poly.entity_id
_entity_poly.type
_entity_poly.pdbx_seq_one_letter_code
_entity_poly.pdbx_strand_id
1 'polypeptide(L)'
;MKFDAHKLVTLKRPNYATGQALTADDLRAEQEYQLESRWQHNRMLHGYGIVVGLEVGLQENDDGAAQAIVSPGYALDGWGRELVVAEPLSVYLPRDRHDLTVYLKFVEHDDDAKTIAPDQNAARIVASAQLTFEPSSSERALAPTQRADYAIPLARLRRPHQNWQRDRNFRPARAR
;
A
#
# COMPACT_ATOMS: atom_id res chain seq x y z
N MET A 1 3.25 16.46 10.47
CA MET A 1 2.25 16.01 9.49
C MET A 1 1.07 16.97 9.55
N LYS A 2 0.67 17.58 8.43
CA LYS A 2 -0.53 18.44 8.40
C LYS A 2 -1.71 17.56 8.00
N PHE A 3 -2.73 17.49 8.85
CA PHE A 3 -3.98 16.82 8.50
C PHE A 3 -4.63 17.57 7.34
N ASP A 4 -5.11 16.82 6.36
CA ASP A 4 -5.81 17.37 5.21
C ASP A 4 -7.32 17.22 5.42
N ALA A 5 -7.99 18.34 5.67
CA ALA A 5 -9.43 18.38 5.90
C ALA A 5 -10.23 17.90 4.67
N HIS A 6 -9.66 17.99 3.46
CA HIS A 6 -10.31 17.49 2.24
C HIS A 6 -10.40 15.97 2.20
N LYS A 7 -9.68 15.28 3.09
CA LYS A 7 -9.76 13.83 3.25
C LYS A 7 -10.79 13.42 4.30
N LEU A 8 -11.59 14.33 4.85
CA LEU A 8 -12.70 13.96 5.73
C LEU A 8 -13.91 13.55 4.90
N VAL A 9 -14.53 12.45 5.30
CA VAL A 9 -15.73 11.91 4.67
C VAL A 9 -16.83 11.80 5.73
N THR A 10 -18.01 12.34 5.43
CA THR A 10 -19.20 12.14 6.26
C THR A 10 -19.72 10.72 6.03
N LEU A 11 -19.61 9.89 7.05
CA LEU A 11 -19.99 8.49 6.97
C LEU A 11 -21.50 8.31 7.12
N LYS A 12 -22.06 7.42 6.30
CA LYS A 12 -23.46 6.99 6.36
C LYS A 12 -23.49 5.47 6.42
N ARG A 13 -24.49 4.91 7.08
CA ARG A 13 -24.71 3.47 7.18
C ARG A 13 -26.20 3.16 7.07
N PRO A 14 -26.58 1.92 6.70
CA PRO A 14 -27.97 1.49 6.74
C PRO A 14 -28.59 1.69 8.13
N ASN A 15 -29.88 2.05 8.15
CA ASN A 15 -30.70 2.06 9.36
C ASN A 15 -31.72 0.94 9.26
N TYR A 16 -31.44 -0.20 9.88
CA TYR A 16 -32.23 -1.41 9.72
C TYR A 16 -33.60 -1.30 10.38
N ALA A 17 -34.63 -1.77 9.67
CA ALA A 17 -35.99 -1.94 10.20
C ALA A 17 -36.39 -3.41 10.26
N THR A 18 -37.25 -3.76 11.21
CA THR A 18 -37.78 -5.14 11.33
C THR A 18 -38.57 -5.51 10.08
N GLY A 19 -38.28 -6.68 9.50
CA GLY A 19 -38.93 -7.15 8.27
C GLY A 19 -38.39 -6.52 6.98
N GLN A 20 -37.38 -5.65 7.06
CA GLN A 20 -36.70 -5.12 5.88
C GLN A 20 -35.92 -6.23 5.17
N ALA A 21 -36.08 -6.33 3.84
CA ALA A 21 -35.20 -7.15 3.02
C ALA A 21 -33.85 -6.43 2.81
N LEU A 22 -32.75 -7.13 3.07
CA LEU A 22 -31.40 -6.61 2.85
C LEU A 22 -30.91 -6.97 1.45
N THR A 23 -30.34 -5.98 0.76
CA THR A 23 -29.74 -6.13 -0.56
C THR A 23 -28.22 -6.17 -0.48
N ALA A 24 -27.56 -6.56 -1.58
CA ALA A 24 -26.11 -6.47 -1.69
C ALA A 24 -25.61 -5.02 -1.50
N ASP A 25 -26.40 -4.02 -1.90
CA ASP A 25 -26.04 -2.61 -1.74
C ASP A 25 -26.08 -2.16 -0.28
N ASP A 26 -27.03 -2.66 0.51
CA ASP A 26 -27.07 -2.39 1.96
C ASP A 26 -25.84 -2.98 2.66
N LEU A 27 -25.47 -4.21 2.31
CA LEU A 27 -24.28 -4.87 2.87
C LEU A 27 -22.98 -4.21 2.41
N ARG A 28 -22.91 -3.75 1.16
CA ARG A 28 -21.76 -2.98 0.66
C ARG A 28 -21.63 -1.65 1.40
N ALA A 29 -22.73 -0.92 1.58
CA ALA A 29 -22.74 0.33 2.33
C ALA A 29 -22.30 0.14 3.79
N GLU A 30 -22.66 -0.97 4.42
CA GLU A 30 -22.16 -1.32 5.76
C GLU A 30 -20.65 -1.59 5.76
N GLN A 31 -20.13 -2.34 4.78
CA GLN A 31 -18.68 -2.60 4.67
C GLN A 31 -17.89 -1.31 4.42
N GLU A 32 -18.34 -0.49 3.48
CA GLU A 32 -17.73 0.81 3.17
C GLU A 32 -17.71 1.72 4.40
N TYR A 33 -18.79 1.76 5.19
CA TYR A 33 -18.84 2.52 6.43
C TYR A 33 -17.74 2.08 7.41
N GLN A 34 -17.56 0.78 7.61
CA GLN A 34 -16.56 0.24 8.53
C GLN A 34 -15.13 0.47 8.04
N LEU A 35 -14.87 0.25 6.74
CA LEU A 35 -13.58 0.50 6.12
C LEU A 35 -13.19 1.97 6.23
N GLU A 36 -14.08 2.86 5.78
CA GLU A 36 -13.81 4.29 5.74
C GLU A 36 -13.73 4.88 7.15
N SER A 37 -14.51 4.39 8.13
CA SER A 37 -14.36 4.78 9.52
C SER A 37 -12.96 4.45 10.06
N ARG A 38 -12.46 3.24 9.78
CA ARG A 38 -11.12 2.81 10.17
C ARG A 38 -10.02 3.61 9.46
N TRP A 39 -10.13 3.76 8.15
CA TRP A 39 -9.16 4.53 7.37
C TRP A 39 -9.13 6.00 7.80
N GLN A 40 -10.29 6.58 8.12
CA GLN A 40 -10.38 7.93 8.64
C GLN A 40 -9.69 8.07 9.99
N HIS A 41 -9.95 7.14 10.93
CA HIS A 41 -9.23 7.09 12.19
C HIS A 41 -7.72 7.03 11.98
N ASN A 42 -7.26 6.14 11.09
CA ASN A 42 -5.86 5.96 10.76
C ASN A 42 -5.21 7.26 10.24
N ARG A 43 -5.76 7.88 9.18
CA ARG A 43 -5.15 9.08 8.60
C ARG A 43 -5.26 10.33 9.49
N MET A 44 -6.26 10.39 10.37
CA MET A 44 -6.51 11.56 11.24
C MET A 44 -5.80 11.49 12.58
N LEU A 45 -5.37 10.32 13.04
CA LEU A 45 -4.71 10.17 14.34
C LEU A 45 -3.27 9.63 14.25
N HIS A 46 -3.04 8.69 13.33
CA HIS A 46 -1.76 7.98 13.19
C HIS A 46 -0.95 8.47 11.99
N GLY A 47 -1.65 8.99 10.99
CA GLY A 47 -1.06 9.58 9.82
C GLY A 47 -0.67 8.56 8.75
N TYR A 48 0.49 8.74 8.11
CA TYR A 48 0.97 7.84 7.05
C TYR A 48 2.45 7.47 7.21
N GLY A 49 2.82 6.31 6.69
CA GLY A 49 4.17 5.77 6.70
C GLY A 49 4.25 4.39 7.35
N ILE A 50 5.49 3.91 7.51
CA ILE A 50 5.78 2.60 8.11
C ILE A 50 5.48 2.66 9.62
N VAL A 51 4.70 1.68 10.10
CA VAL A 51 4.45 1.48 11.53
C VAL A 51 5.51 0.53 12.09
N VAL A 52 5.64 -0.66 11.48
CA VAL A 52 6.60 -1.70 11.90
C VAL A 52 7.08 -2.51 10.70
N GLY A 53 8.32 -3.01 10.76
CA GLY A 53 8.92 -3.86 9.72
C GLY A 53 9.14 -3.11 8.40
N LEU A 54 8.89 -3.81 7.29
CA LEU A 54 9.05 -3.31 5.91
C LEU A 54 10.48 -2.86 5.58
N GLU A 55 11.47 -3.49 6.19
CA GLU A 55 12.87 -3.28 5.84
C GLU A 55 13.17 -3.79 4.43
N VAL A 56 13.84 -2.96 3.64
CA VAL A 56 14.25 -3.31 2.28
C VAL A 56 15.69 -3.83 2.29
N GLY A 57 15.84 -5.10 1.98
CA GLY A 57 17.10 -5.77 1.65
C GLY A 57 17.35 -5.86 0.14
N LEU A 58 18.59 -6.13 -0.22
CA LEU A 58 19.02 -6.38 -1.59
C LEU A 58 19.70 -7.74 -1.68
N GLN A 59 19.34 -8.52 -2.70
CA GLN A 59 20.01 -9.76 -3.05
C GLN A 59 20.45 -9.69 -4.51
N GLU A 60 21.73 -9.90 -4.77
CA GLU A 60 22.28 -9.98 -6.12
C GLU A 60 22.65 -11.42 -6.44
N ASN A 61 22.34 -11.84 -7.66
CA ASN A 61 22.70 -13.13 -8.21
C ASN A 61 23.97 -12.97 -9.07
N ASP A 62 24.69 -14.07 -9.27
CA ASP A 62 25.95 -14.11 -10.03
C ASP A 62 25.80 -13.69 -11.51
N ASP A 63 24.57 -13.75 -12.06
CA ASP A 63 24.24 -13.32 -13.41
C ASP A 63 23.98 -11.80 -13.55
N GLY A 64 24.17 -11.05 -12.45
CA GLY A 64 23.94 -9.61 -12.36
C GLY A 64 22.47 -9.22 -12.24
N ALA A 65 21.55 -10.17 -12.05
CA ALA A 65 20.18 -9.88 -11.65
C ALA A 65 20.15 -9.52 -10.15
N ALA A 66 19.37 -8.52 -9.80
CA ALA A 66 19.20 -8.08 -8.42
C ALA A 66 17.72 -8.11 -8.03
N GLN A 67 17.44 -8.40 -6.77
CA GLN A 67 16.11 -8.39 -6.18
C GLN A 67 16.09 -7.45 -4.99
N ALA A 68 15.01 -6.68 -4.87
CA ALA A 68 14.64 -6.04 -3.61
C ALA A 68 13.75 -7.01 -2.83
N ILE A 69 14.09 -7.23 -1.56
CA ILE A 69 13.34 -8.06 -0.64
C ILE A 69 12.80 -7.16 0.46
N VAL A 70 11.50 -7.15 0.67
CA VAL A 70 10.84 -6.38 1.72
C VAL A 70 10.38 -7.34 2.80
N SER A 71 10.83 -7.12 4.04
CA SER A 71 10.43 -7.92 5.19
C SER A 71 8.94 -7.74 5.50
N PRO A 72 8.32 -8.72 6.21
CA PRO A 72 6.98 -8.54 6.75
C PRO A 72 6.86 -7.27 7.58
N GLY A 73 5.68 -6.66 7.54
CA GLY A 73 5.43 -5.44 8.26
C GLY A 73 4.09 -4.79 7.93
N TYR A 74 3.91 -3.61 8.48
CA TYR A 74 2.66 -2.88 8.47
C TYR A 74 2.89 -1.39 8.27
N ALA A 75 2.10 -0.78 7.41
CA ALA A 75 2.12 0.65 7.16
C ALA A 75 0.75 1.22 6.85
N LEU A 76 0.68 2.55 6.89
CA LEU A 76 -0.50 3.33 6.52
C LEU A 76 -0.15 4.22 5.34
N ASP A 77 -1.05 4.32 4.36
CA ASP A 77 -0.92 5.29 3.28
C ASP A 77 -1.58 6.63 3.61
N GLY A 78 -1.55 7.58 2.66
CA GLY A 78 -2.08 8.92 2.83
C GLY A 78 -3.61 9.02 2.96
N TRP A 79 -4.34 7.94 2.66
CA TRP A 79 -5.78 7.79 2.90
C TRP A 79 -6.10 6.97 4.16
N GLY A 80 -5.06 6.50 4.87
CA GLY A 80 -5.18 5.69 6.08
C GLY A 80 -5.48 4.22 5.79
N ARG A 81 -5.31 3.79 4.53
CA ARG A 81 -5.45 2.39 4.14
C ARG A 81 -4.26 1.59 4.68
N GLU A 82 -4.56 0.36 5.04
CA GLU A 82 -3.64 -0.52 5.75
C GLU A 82 -2.86 -1.34 4.73
N LEU A 83 -1.54 -1.23 4.77
CA LEU A 83 -0.62 -1.93 3.90
C LEU A 83 0.02 -3.06 4.70
N VAL A 84 -0.53 -4.27 4.56
CA VAL A 84 -0.06 -5.45 5.28
C VAL A 84 0.82 -6.30 4.37
N VAL A 85 2.04 -6.56 4.83
CA VAL A 85 2.95 -7.54 4.22
C VAL A 85 3.15 -8.65 5.23
N ALA A 86 2.43 -9.75 5.06
CA ALA A 86 2.46 -10.87 6.02
C ALA A 86 3.70 -11.78 5.83
N GLU A 87 4.18 -11.88 4.60
CA GLU A 87 5.35 -12.68 4.21
C GLU A 87 6.32 -11.82 3.39
N PRO A 88 7.62 -12.14 3.35
CA PRO A 88 8.59 -11.36 2.58
C PRO A 88 8.17 -11.21 1.12
N LEU A 89 8.18 -9.97 0.60
CA LEU A 89 7.92 -9.69 -0.81
C LEU A 89 9.25 -9.50 -1.55
N SER A 90 9.47 -10.31 -2.57
CA SER A 90 10.66 -10.23 -3.43
C SER A 90 10.28 -9.82 -4.84
N VAL A 91 11.07 -8.96 -5.45
CA VAL A 91 10.84 -8.50 -6.82
C VAL A 91 12.14 -8.13 -7.49
N TYR A 92 12.27 -8.53 -8.75
CA TYR A 92 13.44 -8.25 -9.56
C TYR A 92 13.53 -6.77 -9.88
N LEU A 93 14.73 -6.21 -9.66
CA LEU A 93 15.06 -4.88 -10.08
C LEU A 93 15.28 -4.85 -11.59
N PRO A 94 14.80 -3.80 -12.28
CA PRO A 94 15.08 -3.65 -13.69
C PRO A 94 16.60 -3.50 -13.92
N ARG A 95 17.05 -3.98 -15.10
CA ARG A 95 18.48 -4.06 -15.44
C ARG A 95 19.09 -2.70 -15.77
N ASP A 96 18.30 -1.65 -15.84
CA ASP A 96 18.75 -0.29 -16.13
C ASP A 96 19.59 0.28 -14.98
N ARG A 97 20.28 1.39 -15.24
CA ARG A 97 21.32 1.95 -14.35
C ARG A 97 20.88 3.22 -13.64
N HIS A 98 19.58 3.44 -13.48
CA HIS A 98 19.07 4.59 -12.78
C HIS A 98 18.84 4.26 -11.31
N ASP A 99 19.02 5.24 -10.44
CA ASP A 99 18.59 5.12 -9.05
C ASP A 99 17.06 4.90 -9.02
N LEU A 100 16.58 4.02 -8.16
CA LEU A 100 15.17 3.64 -8.05
C LEU A 100 14.64 3.93 -6.64
N THR A 101 13.37 4.27 -6.54
CA THR A 101 12.66 4.23 -5.27
C THR A 101 11.69 3.07 -5.26
N VAL A 102 11.76 2.28 -4.18
CA VAL A 102 10.84 1.19 -3.87
C VAL A 102 9.64 1.76 -3.16
N TYR A 103 8.46 1.47 -3.67
CA TYR A 103 7.19 1.88 -3.11
C TYR A 103 6.34 0.69 -2.73
N LEU A 104 5.52 0.87 -1.69
CA LEU A 104 4.44 -0.03 -1.33
C LEU A 104 3.11 0.68 -1.58
N LYS A 105 2.23 0.06 -2.36
CA LYS A 105 0.91 0.61 -2.70
C LYS A 105 -0.22 -0.34 -2.30
N PHE A 106 -1.37 0.24 -2.00
CA PHE A 106 -2.59 -0.50 -1.71
C PHE A 106 -3.28 -0.89 -3.01
N VAL A 107 -3.70 -2.15 -3.13
CA VAL A 107 -4.44 -2.66 -4.29
C VAL A 107 -5.55 -3.59 -3.82
N GLU A 108 -6.77 -3.31 -4.28
CA GLU A 108 -7.88 -4.26 -4.24
C GLU A 108 -7.95 -5.03 -5.54
N HIS A 109 -8.14 -6.35 -5.44
CA HIS A 109 -8.38 -7.23 -6.58
C HIS A 109 -9.29 -8.37 -6.16
N ASP A 110 -9.91 -9.02 -7.14
CA ASP A 110 -10.77 -10.17 -6.91
C ASP A 110 -9.93 -11.42 -6.54
N ASP A 111 -10.39 -12.17 -5.54
CA ASP A 111 -9.85 -13.45 -5.09
C ASP A 111 -10.47 -14.59 -5.91
N ASP A 112 -9.83 -14.94 -7.02
CA ASP A 112 -10.29 -16.04 -7.87
C ASP A 112 -10.08 -17.43 -7.22
N ALA A 113 -9.38 -17.51 -6.08
CA ALA A 113 -8.96 -18.79 -5.50
C ALA A 113 -10.08 -19.56 -4.76
N LYS A 114 -11.24 -18.95 -4.49
CA LYS A 114 -12.30 -19.55 -3.65
C LYS A 114 -13.74 -19.24 -4.09
N THR A 115 -14.04 -19.26 -5.38
CA THR A 115 -15.44 -19.19 -5.84
C THR A 115 -16.12 -20.55 -5.65
N ILE A 116 -16.86 -20.72 -4.56
CA ILE A 116 -17.79 -21.85 -4.39
C ILE A 116 -19.06 -21.50 -5.17
N ALA A 117 -19.23 -22.11 -6.35
CA ALA A 117 -20.43 -22.10 -7.22
C ALA A 117 -20.54 -20.98 -8.31
N PRO A 118 -21.30 -21.21 -9.39
CA PRO A 118 -20.98 -20.80 -10.77
C PRO A 118 -21.51 -19.43 -11.20
N ASP A 119 -21.86 -18.54 -10.26
CA ASP A 119 -22.23 -17.17 -10.62
C ASP A 119 -20.95 -16.35 -10.81
N GLN A 120 -20.79 -15.75 -12.00
CA GLN A 120 -19.56 -15.12 -12.48
C GLN A 120 -19.21 -13.81 -11.73
N ASN A 121 -19.95 -13.44 -10.69
CA ASN A 121 -19.88 -12.14 -10.02
C ASN A 121 -19.73 -12.19 -8.49
N ALA A 122 -19.50 -13.37 -7.90
CA ALA A 122 -19.40 -13.56 -6.44
C ALA A 122 -17.95 -13.73 -5.93
N ALA A 123 -16.98 -13.09 -6.58
CA ALA A 123 -15.59 -13.11 -6.13
C ALA A 123 -15.45 -12.38 -4.77
N ARG A 124 -14.53 -12.86 -3.92
CA ARG A 124 -14.16 -12.13 -2.70
C ARG A 124 -13.20 -11.02 -3.09
N ILE A 125 -13.21 -9.88 -2.39
CA ILE A 125 -12.23 -8.81 -2.64
C ILE A 125 -11.07 -8.97 -1.66
N VAL A 126 -9.84 -8.94 -2.17
CA VAL A 126 -8.61 -8.91 -1.36
C VAL A 126 -8.00 -7.53 -1.40
N ALA A 127 -7.88 -6.92 -0.22
CA ALA A 127 -7.00 -5.78 -0.01
C ALA A 127 -5.56 -6.29 0.20
N SER A 128 -4.64 -5.85 -0.64
CA SER A 128 -3.23 -6.30 -0.62
C SER A 128 -2.26 -5.12 -0.73
N ALA A 129 -1.02 -5.36 -0.29
CA ALA A 129 0.09 -4.44 -0.48
C ALA A 129 0.97 -4.94 -1.64
N GLN A 130 1.20 -4.09 -2.64
CA GLN A 130 2.00 -4.43 -3.81
C GLN A 130 3.26 -3.55 -3.89
N LEU A 131 4.40 -4.15 -4.26
CA LEU A 131 5.62 -3.41 -4.55
C LEU A 131 5.56 -2.79 -5.95
N THR A 132 6.04 -1.55 -6.06
CA THR A 132 6.28 -0.89 -7.34
C THR A 132 7.57 -0.09 -7.30
N PHE A 133 8.15 0.19 -8.46
CA PHE A 133 9.40 0.91 -8.59
C PHE A 133 9.22 2.10 -9.51
N GLU A 134 9.88 3.19 -9.17
CA GLU A 134 10.00 4.32 -10.08
C GLU A 134 11.42 4.87 -10.07
N PRO A 135 11.88 5.48 -11.17
CA PRO A 135 13.13 6.23 -11.19
C PRO A 135 13.15 7.27 -10.07
N SER A 136 14.23 7.35 -9.30
CA SER A 136 14.35 8.31 -8.18
C SER A 136 14.23 9.76 -8.64
N SER A 137 14.49 10.03 -9.93
CA SER A 137 14.26 11.35 -10.54
C SER A 137 12.78 11.74 -10.58
N SER A 138 11.84 10.78 -10.65
CA SER A 138 10.39 11.03 -10.66
C SER A 138 9.84 11.45 -9.30
N GLU A 139 10.61 11.29 -8.22
CA GLU A 139 10.17 11.66 -6.86
C GLU A 139 9.83 13.15 -6.73
N ARG A 140 10.48 14.00 -7.54
CA ARG A 140 10.28 15.45 -7.50
C ARG A 140 9.00 15.91 -8.18
N ALA A 141 8.32 15.03 -8.92
CA ALA A 141 7.15 15.41 -9.70
C ALA A 141 5.89 15.63 -8.84
N LEU A 142 5.80 14.98 -7.67
CA LEU A 142 4.66 15.09 -6.76
C LEU A 142 5.12 15.49 -5.37
N ALA A 143 4.31 16.27 -4.66
CA ALA A 143 4.56 16.53 -3.26
C ALA A 143 4.52 15.20 -2.47
N PRO A 144 5.39 14.99 -1.45
CA PRO A 144 5.43 13.75 -0.69
C PRO A 144 4.07 13.31 -0.11
N THR A 145 3.23 14.27 0.26
CA THR A 145 1.88 14.02 0.78
C THR A 145 0.92 13.50 -0.28
N GLN A 146 0.97 14.04 -1.51
CA GLN A 146 0.15 13.56 -2.63
C GLN A 146 0.59 12.17 -3.08
N ARG A 147 1.90 11.90 -3.01
CA ARG A 147 2.43 10.59 -3.35
C ARG A 147 1.99 9.52 -2.35
N ALA A 148 2.03 9.86 -1.07
CA ALA A 148 1.60 8.98 0.00
C ALA A 148 0.16 8.50 -0.17
N ASP A 149 -0.70 9.25 -0.86
CA ASP A 149 -2.10 8.87 -1.14
C ASP A 149 -2.21 7.61 -2.00
N TYR A 150 -1.19 7.30 -2.78
CA TYR A 150 -1.21 6.15 -3.68
C TYR A 150 -0.12 5.13 -3.35
N ALA A 151 1.04 5.58 -2.84
CA ALA A 151 2.12 4.69 -2.46
C ALA A 151 3.07 5.33 -1.44
N ILE A 152 3.56 4.55 -0.50
CA ILE A 152 4.57 4.98 0.47
C ILE A 152 5.96 4.54 0.01
N PRO A 153 6.98 5.43 0.05
CA PRO A 153 8.33 5.04 -0.32
C PRO A 153 9.00 4.30 0.85
N LEU A 154 9.53 3.10 0.58
CA LEU A 154 10.19 2.26 1.58
C LEU A 154 11.70 2.46 1.59
N ALA A 155 12.32 2.55 0.41
CA ALA A 155 13.75 2.75 0.26
C ALA A 155 14.10 3.40 -1.08
N ARG A 156 15.19 4.16 -1.09
CA ARG A 156 15.89 4.52 -2.33
C ARG A 156 17.06 3.57 -2.54
N LEU A 157 17.19 3.07 -3.76
CA LEU A 157 18.24 2.17 -4.23
C LEU A 157 19.08 2.94 -5.22
N ARG A 158 20.40 2.88 -5.05
CA ARG A 158 21.39 3.46 -5.96
C ARG A 158 22.16 2.35 -6.63
N ARG A 159 22.59 2.59 -7.86
CA ARG A 159 23.45 1.64 -8.58
C ARG A 159 24.82 2.25 -8.93
N PRO A 160 25.67 2.54 -7.93
CA PRO A 160 27.03 3.01 -8.20
C PRO A 160 27.89 1.87 -8.74
N HIS A 161 28.41 2.02 -9.97
CA HIS A 161 29.52 1.22 -10.51
C HIS A 161 29.46 -0.29 -10.20
N GLN A 162 28.36 -0.94 -10.62
CA GLN A 162 28.11 -2.40 -10.74
C GLN A 162 27.15 -3.02 -9.73
N ASN A 163 27.12 -2.60 -8.45
CA ASN A 163 26.27 -3.23 -7.44
C ASN A 163 25.19 -2.28 -6.91
N TRP A 164 24.01 -2.83 -6.62
CA TRP A 164 22.94 -2.13 -5.96
C TRP A 164 23.26 -1.87 -4.50
N GLN A 165 22.96 -0.66 -4.05
CA GLN A 165 23.13 -0.25 -2.67
C GLN A 165 21.92 0.56 -2.22
N ARG A 166 21.47 0.34 -0.99
CA ARG A 166 20.47 1.22 -0.37
C ARG A 166 21.07 2.59 -0.07
N ASP A 167 20.36 3.65 -0.41
CA ASP A 167 20.68 5.01 0.03
C ASP A 167 20.52 5.09 1.56
N ARG A 168 21.65 5.14 2.27
CA ARG A 168 21.69 5.20 3.73
C ARG A 168 21.13 6.50 4.31
N ASN A 169 20.96 7.53 3.48
CA ASN A 169 20.38 8.80 3.90
C ASN A 169 18.87 8.88 3.66
N PHE A 170 18.31 7.93 2.91
CA PHE A 170 16.87 7.83 2.73
C PHE A 170 16.18 7.51 4.06
N ARG A 171 15.10 8.22 4.35
CA ARG A 171 14.29 8.03 5.55
C ARG A 171 12.83 7.86 5.11
N PRO A 172 12.25 6.65 5.18
CA PRO A 172 10.84 6.47 4.88
C PRO A 172 9.99 7.22 5.92
N ALA A 173 8.81 7.64 5.50
CA ALA A 173 7.84 8.22 6.41
C ALA A 173 7.45 7.19 7.49
N ARG A 174 7.17 7.67 8.70
CA ARG A 174 6.69 6.86 9.82
C ARG A 174 5.31 7.36 10.23
N ALA A 175 4.37 6.44 10.36
CA ALA A 175 3.13 6.73 11.07
C ALA A 175 3.40 6.75 12.58
N ARG A 176 2.54 7.41 13.33
CA ARG A 176 2.59 7.47 14.79
C ARG A 176 1.94 6.26 15.44
#